data_AF-A0A378BUF8-F1
#
_entry.id   AF-A0A378BUF8-F1
#
_cell.length_a   1.000
_cell.length_b   1.000
_cell.length_c   1.000
_cell.angle_alpha   90.00
_cell.angle_beta   90.00
_cell.angle_gamma   90.00
#
_symmetry.space_group_name_H-M   'P 1'
#
loop_
_entity.id
_entity.type
_entity.pdbx_description
1 polymer ?
#
loop_
_entity_poly.entity_id
_entity_poly.type
_entity_poly.pdbx_seq_one_letter_code
_entity_poly.pdbx_strand_id
1 'polypeptide(L)'
;MGGGGVRPANGRVTNKRHRSIWDSWFAEQPERFYQQVGPQTVCDTYHQYPQDVALMKQTGFNSFRTSIQWSRLIADLETGAPDPDAVRFYHAYLDEMIANGMSR
;
A
#
# COMPACT_ATOMS: atom_id res chain seq x y z
N MET A 1 19.15 -27.05 15.81
CA MET A 1 18.95 -26.20 17.00
C MET A 1 19.63 -24.87 16.71
N GLY A 2 18.86 -23.79 16.52
CA GLY A 2 19.39 -22.48 16.18
C GLY A 2 18.33 -21.65 15.47
N GLY A 3 17.24 -21.33 16.19
CA GLY A 3 16.12 -20.56 15.68
C GLY A 3 16.55 -19.16 15.25
N GLY A 4 16.53 -18.91 13.95
CA GLY A 4 16.52 -17.56 13.40
C GLY A 4 15.15 -16.95 13.67
N GLY A 5 15.01 -16.29 14.82
CA GLY A 5 13.84 -15.48 15.12
C GLY A 5 13.70 -14.40 14.05
N VAL A 6 12.69 -14.54 13.21
CA VAL A 6 12.25 -13.51 12.26
C VAL A 6 11.95 -12.27 13.08
N ARG A 7 12.78 -11.23 12.93
CA ARG A 7 12.50 -9.92 13.54
C ARG A 7 11.13 -9.46 13.04
N PRO A 8 10.22 -8.99 13.90
CA PRO A 8 9.01 -8.36 13.43
C PRO A 8 9.41 -7.05 12.74
N ALA A 9 9.54 -7.10 11.41
CA ALA A 9 9.72 -5.92 10.59
C ALA A 9 8.41 -5.14 10.63
N ASN A 10 8.28 -4.26 11.64
CA ASN A 10 7.60 -2.96 11.70
C ASN A 10 6.57 -2.58 10.61
N GLY A 11 5.78 -3.53 10.13
CA GLY A 11 4.72 -3.34 9.16
C GLY A 11 3.59 -2.57 9.81
N ARG A 12 3.52 -1.28 9.53
CA ARG A 12 2.41 -0.43 9.97
C ARG A 12 1.16 -0.85 9.19
N VAL A 13 0.42 -1.83 9.72
CA VAL A 13 -0.90 -2.21 9.21
C VAL A 13 -1.80 -1.00 9.37
N THR A 14 -1.99 -0.27 8.28
CA THR A 14 -2.83 0.93 8.29
C THR A 14 -4.17 0.57 7.66
N ASN A 15 -5.19 0.51 8.53
CA ASN A 15 -6.62 0.36 8.24
C ASN A 15 -6.95 -0.47 6.98
N LYS A 16 -6.57 -1.76 6.99
CA LYS A 16 -6.92 -2.72 5.93
C LYS A 16 -7.89 -3.74 6.52
N ARG A 17 -9.19 -3.53 6.31
CA ARG A 17 -10.26 -4.42 6.83
C ARG A 17 -10.24 -5.81 6.18
N HIS A 18 -9.96 -5.88 4.88
CA HIS A 18 -9.99 -7.14 4.13
C HIS A 18 -8.59 -7.62 3.75
N ARG A 19 -8.37 -8.93 3.89
CA ARG A 19 -7.14 -9.57 3.40
C ARG A 19 -7.16 -9.59 1.87
N SER A 20 -6.04 -9.21 1.29
CA SER A 20 -5.73 -9.48 -0.12
C SER A 20 -5.16 -10.88 -0.28
N ILE A 21 -5.19 -11.40 -1.52
CA ILE A 21 -4.60 -12.70 -1.88
C ILE A 21 -3.15 -12.81 -1.38
N TRP A 22 -2.37 -11.73 -1.47
CA TRP A 22 -0.99 -11.69 -0.98
C TRP A 22 -0.87 -11.85 0.54
N ASP A 23 -1.83 -11.35 1.33
CA ASP A 23 -1.83 -11.52 2.79
C ASP A 23 -2.17 -12.97 3.16
N SER A 24 -3.12 -13.59 2.44
CA SER A 24 -3.46 -14.99 2.63
C SER A 24 -2.29 -15.89 2.24
N TRP A 25 -1.65 -15.61 1.11
CA TRP A 25 -0.56 -16.43 0.61
C TRP A 25 0.70 -16.33 1.47
N PHE A 26 1.00 -15.14 2.02
CA PHE A 26 2.07 -14.99 3.01
C PHE A 26 1.78 -15.72 4.32
N ALA A 27 0.52 -15.74 4.77
CA ALA A 27 0.12 -16.49 5.96
C ALA A 27 0.24 -18.01 5.77
N GLU A 28 -0.01 -18.50 4.55
CA GLU A 28 0.05 -19.92 4.21
C GLU A 28 1.47 -20.42 3.90
N GLN A 29 2.27 -19.63 3.18
CA GLN A 29 3.58 -20.03 2.65
C GLN A 29 4.62 -18.91 2.73
N PRO A 30 4.99 -18.44 3.93
CA PRO A 30 5.93 -17.34 4.11
C PRO A 30 7.33 -17.64 3.56
N GLU A 31 7.72 -18.91 3.47
CA GLU A 31 9.01 -19.37 2.93
C GLU A 31 9.19 -19.11 1.43
N ARG A 32 8.09 -18.86 0.71
CA ARG A 32 8.13 -18.50 -0.72
C ARG A 32 8.44 -17.02 -0.95
N PHE A 33 8.40 -16.21 0.11
CA PHE A 33 8.71 -14.80 0.04
C PHE A 33 10.19 -14.59 0.33
N TYR A 34 10.87 -13.82 -0.54
CA TYR A 34 12.29 -13.51 -0.36
C TYR A 34 12.52 -12.85 1.00
N GLN A 35 13.42 -13.42 1.80
CA GLN A 35 13.70 -13.00 3.19
C GLN A 35 12.46 -12.98 4.12
N GLN A 36 11.38 -13.70 3.77
CA GLN A 36 10.11 -13.71 4.50
C GLN A 36 9.52 -12.31 4.72
N VAL A 37 9.80 -11.39 3.78
CA VAL A 37 9.24 -10.05 3.79
C VAL A 37 7.83 -10.12 3.22
N GLY A 38 6.85 -10.00 4.11
CA GLY A 38 5.44 -10.05 3.77
C GLY A 38 4.87 -8.71 3.28
N PRO A 39 3.65 -8.72 2.72
CA PRO A 39 2.98 -7.53 2.19
C PRO A 39 2.73 -6.44 3.24
N GLN A 40 2.77 -6.76 4.53
CA GLN A 40 2.74 -5.77 5.61
C GLN A 40 3.97 -4.85 5.66
N THR A 41 5.10 -5.22 5.05
CA THR A 41 6.39 -4.54 5.20
C THR A 41 6.84 -3.80 3.93
N VAL A 42 6.23 -4.07 2.78
CA VAL A 42 6.83 -3.73 1.46
C VAL A 42 6.71 -2.27 1.02
N CYS A 43 5.58 -1.59 1.24
CA CYS A 43 5.40 -0.21 0.77
C CYS A 43 4.58 0.63 1.75
N ASP A 44 5.20 1.67 2.32
CA ASP A 44 4.56 2.66 3.18
C ASP A 44 4.02 3.87 2.39
N THR A 45 3.52 3.61 1.18
CA THR A 45 2.92 4.64 0.32
C THR A 45 1.77 5.35 1.04
N TYR A 46 1.14 4.72 2.03
CA TYR A 46 0.08 5.35 2.80
C TYR A 46 0.55 6.62 3.54
N HIS A 47 1.80 6.65 4.02
CA HIS A 47 2.35 7.79 4.75
C HIS A 47 3.39 8.57 3.96
N GLN A 48 4.06 7.94 2.99
CA GLN A 48 5.21 8.51 2.28
C GLN A 48 4.89 9.03 0.88
N TYR A 49 3.62 8.99 0.45
CA TYR A 49 3.24 9.46 -0.88
C TYR A 49 3.64 10.91 -1.18
N PRO A 50 3.62 11.90 -0.25
CA PRO A 50 4.02 13.26 -0.60
C PRO A 50 5.51 13.36 -0.95
N GLN A 51 6.36 12.60 -0.25
CA GLN A 51 7.79 12.55 -0.50
C GLN A 51 8.09 11.85 -1.83
N ASP A 52 7.41 10.74 -2.10
CA ASP A 52 7.53 10.01 -3.37
C ASP A 52 7.14 10.92 -4.55
N VAL A 53 6.03 11.66 -4.42
CA VAL A 53 5.55 12.61 -5.43
C VAL A 53 6.55 13.74 -5.67
N ALA A 54 7.13 14.31 -4.61
CA ALA A 54 8.15 15.34 -4.73
C ALA A 54 9.41 14.83 -5.46
N LEU A 55 9.84 13.59 -5.18
CA LEU A 55 10.97 12.97 -5.85
C LEU A 55 10.69 12.69 -7.33
N MET A 56 9.47 12.23 -7.65
CA MET A 56 9.05 12.01 -9.04
C MET A 56 9.11 13.30 -9.87
N LYS A 57 8.66 14.42 -9.28
CA LYS A 57 8.76 15.74 -9.90
C LYS A 57 10.22 16.17 -10.12
N GLN A 58 11.08 15.99 -9.14
CA GLN A 58 12.52 16.33 -9.26
C GLN A 58 13.22 15.50 -10.34
N THR A 59 12.78 14.26 -10.56
CA THR A 59 13.34 13.36 -11.58
C THR A 59 12.81 13.68 -12.99
N GLY A 60 11.83 14.59 -13.12
CA GLY A 60 11.29 15.03 -14.41
C GLY A 60 10.18 14.14 -14.97
N PHE A 61 9.54 13.30 -14.14
CA PHE A 61 8.39 12.51 -14.58
C PHE A 61 7.17 13.39 -14.84
N ASN A 62 6.44 13.09 -15.92
CA ASN A 62 5.21 13.80 -16.31
C ASN A 62 3.93 13.01 -16.06
N SER A 63 4.04 11.70 -15.81
CA SER A 63 2.92 10.79 -15.53
C SER A 63 3.37 9.68 -14.59
N PHE A 64 2.46 9.23 -13.74
CA PHE A 64 2.71 8.12 -12.83
C PHE A 64 1.53 7.16 -12.82
N ARG A 65 1.78 5.91 -13.18
CA ARG A 65 0.76 4.86 -13.13
C ARG A 65 0.73 4.24 -11.73
N THR A 66 -0.33 4.53 -11.00
CA THR A 66 -0.60 3.91 -9.70
C THR A 66 -1.73 2.86 -9.78
N SER A 67 -1.85 2.03 -8.75
CA SER A 67 -2.90 1.03 -8.61
C SER A 67 -3.74 1.29 -7.36
N ILE A 68 -5.06 1.10 -7.48
CA ILE A 68 -5.98 1.18 -6.34
C ILE A 68 -6.09 -0.20 -5.70
N GLN A 69 -5.83 -0.30 -4.40
CA GLN A 69 -6.08 -1.51 -3.62
C GLN A 69 -7.55 -1.60 -3.22
N TRP A 70 -8.31 -2.44 -3.94
CA TRP A 70 -9.74 -2.68 -3.71
C TRP A 70 -10.08 -3.19 -2.32
N SER A 71 -9.24 -4.07 -1.74
CA SER A 71 -9.44 -4.59 -0.38
C SER A 71 -9.32 -3.53 0.72
N ARG A 72 -8.75 -2.36 0.38
CA ARG A 72 -8.72 -1.18 1.26
C ARG A 72 -9.90 -0.24 0.96
N LEU A 73 -10.25 -0.07 -0.32
CA LEU A 73 -11.31 0.85 -0.71
C LEU A 73 -12.71 0.37 -0.33
N ILE A 74 -12.97 -0.93 -0.39
CA ILE A 74 -14.31 -1.48 -0.10
C ILE A 74 -14.34 -1.92 1.37
N ALA A 75 -15.18 -1.28 2.18
CA ALA A 75 -15.37 -1.64 3.58
C ALA A 75 -16.29 -2.85 3.74
N ASP A 76 -17.32 -2.93 2.91
CA ASP A 76 -18.30 -4.02 2.90
C ASP A 76 -18.34 -4.64 1.49
N LEU A 77 -17.95 -5.90 1.40
CA LEU A 77 -17.86 -6.63 0.13
C LEU A 77 -19.23 -7.05 -0.42
N GLU A 78 -20.27 -7.11 0.43
CA GLU A 78 -21.62 -7.49 0.01
C GLU A 78 -22.37 -6.29 -0.57
N THR A 79 -22.24 -5.13 0.06
CA THR A 79 -22.89 -3.88 -0.40
C THR A 79 -22.01 -3.06 -1.34
N GLY A 80 -20.69 -3.34 -1.39
CA GLY A 80 -19.72 -2.54 -2.13
C GLY A 80 -19.46 -1.17 -1.50
N ALA A 81 -19.88 -0.94 -0.24
CA ALA A 81 -19.74 0.35 0.41
C ALA A 81 -18.27 0.74 0.58
N PRO A 82 -17.86 1.95 0.17
CA PRO A 82 -16.48 2.38 0.28
C PRO A 82 -16.10 2.71 1.73
N ASP A 83 -14.85 2.44 2.10
CA ASP A 83 -14.26 2.87 3.36
C ASP A 83 -13.95 4.38 3.30
N PRO A 84 -14.56 5.22 4.16
CA PRO A 84 -14.33 6.65 4.14
C PRO A 84 -12.86 7.06 4.35
N ASP A 85 -12.08 6.29 5.12
CA ASP A 85 -10.65 6.55 5.33
C ASP A 85 -9.87 6.28 4.05
N ALA A 86 -10.17 5.18 3.36
CA ALA A 86 -9.52 4.83 2.11
C ALA A 86 -9.85 5.86 1.02
N VAL A 87 -11.11 6.31 0.94
CA VAL A 87 -11.53 7.37 0.02
C VAL A 87 -10.74 8.64 0.28
N ARG A 88 -10.66 9.11 1.54
CA ARG A 88 -9.85 10.29 1.90
C ARG A 88 -8.39 10.14 1.49
N PHE A 89 -7.79 8.98 1.74
CA PHE A 89 -6.41 8.70 1.36
C PHE A 89 -6.21 8.81 -0.16
N TYR A 90 -7.03 8.12 -0.97
CA TYR A 90 -6.87 8.16 -2.42
C TYR A 90 -7.14 9.54 -2.99
N HIS A 91 -8.09 10.30 -2.44
CA HIS A 91 -8.28 11.71 -2.82
C HIS A 91 -7.03 12.54 -2.54
N ALA A 92 -6.52 12.53 -1.31
CA ALA A 92 -5.33 13.30 -0.95
C ALA A 92 -4.10 12.89 -1.78
N TYR A 93 -3.94 11.60 -2.08
CA TYR A 93 -2.86 11.09 -2.91
C TYR A 93 -2.97 11.55 -4.37
N LEU A 94 -4.15 11.44 -4.98
CA LEU A 94 -4.38 11.89 -6.36
C LEU A 94 -4.25 13.42 -6.48
N ASP A 95 -4.75 14.17 -5.50
CA ASP A 95 -4.67 15.63 -5.46
C ASP A 95 -3.21 16.09 -5.35
N GLU A 96 -2.40 15.45 -4.52
CA GLU A 96 -0.96 15.72 -4.41
C GLU A 96 -0.24 15.47 -5.74
N MET A 97 -0.60 14.40 -6.46
CA MET A 97 -0.04 14.12 -7.78
C MET A 97 -0.38 15.19 -8.81
N ILE A 98 -1.64 15.63 -8.84
CA ILE A 98 -2.12 16.69 -9.74
C ILE A 98 -1.44 18.02 -9.40
N ALA A 99 -1.34 18.38 -8.11
CA ALA A 99 -0.69 19.59 -7.64
C ALA A 99 0.79 19.65 -8.04
N ASN A 100 1.44 18.50 -8.17
CA ASN A 100 2.84 18.39 -8.60
C ASN A 100 3.02 18.33 -10.12
N GLY A 101 1.94 18.46 -10.90
CA GLY A 101 1.99 18.55 -12.36
C GLY A 101 2.10 17.20 -13.06
N MET A 102 1.78 16.09 -12.37
CA MET A 102 1.68 14.78 -13.01
C MET A 102 0.34 14.65 -13.73
N SER A 103 0.39 14.44 -15.04
CA SER A 103 -0.75 14.06 -15.87
C SER A 103 -1.24 12.67 -15.48
N ARG A 104 -2.57 12.48 -15.59
CA ARG A 104 -3.18 11.15 -15.62
C ARG A 104 -2.60 10.29 -16.75
#